data_AF-A0A9X3DT17-F1
#
_entry.id   AF-A0A9X3DT17-F1
#
_cell.length_a   1.000
_cell.length_b   1.000
_cell.length_c   1.000
_cell.angle_alpha   90.00
_cell.angle_beta   90.00
_cell.angle_gamma   90.00
#
_symmetry.space_group_name_H-M   'P 1'
#
loop_
_entity.id
_entity.type
_entity.pdbx_description
1 polymer ?
#
loop_
_entity_poly.entity_id
_entity_poly.type
_entity_poly.pdbx_seq_one_letter_code
_entity_poly.pdbx_strand_id
1 'polypeptide(L)'
;MNNFQILSESLDNAELLKKLHYAIDQHRLPLSSKDDLNDQVIEIEKYLGENEFRSLYEKRKLANLGTGLLALPVLIYCLFLFGSRYANNFGFNIDAAAVNHSLLIGVIHYLWIVIIYALLFIGLVAYFYKLNKQTNEKIYSIANKLFIRLN
;
A
#
# COMPACT_ATOMS: atom_id res chain seq x y z
N MET A 1 8.36 10.76 -1.97
CA MET A 1 8.11 10.44 -3.39
C MET A 1 7.45 11.66 -4.01
N ASN A 2 7.92 12.13 -5.16
CA ASN A 2 7.39 13.34 -5.80
C ASN A 2 6.08 12.98 -6.53
N ASN A 3 5.04 13.81 -6.49
CA ASN A 3 3.74 13.52 -7.11
C ASN A 3 3.86 13.19 -8.62
N PHE A 4 4.85 13.79 -9.29
CA PHE A 4 5.17 13.51 -10.69
C PHE A 4 5.65 12.06 -10.92
N GLN A 5 6.41 11.48 -10.00
CA GLN A 5 6.86 10.09 -10.11
C GLN A 5 5.70 9.11 -10.00
N ILE A 6 4.75 9.37 -9.08
CA ILE A 6 3.57 8.52 -8.90
C ILE A 6 2.69 8.55 -10.15
N LEU A 7 2.51 9.73 -10.75
CA LEU A 7 1.76 9.85 -12.00
C LEU A 7 2.46 9.12 -13.16
N SER A 8 3.79 9.25 -13.26
CA SER A 8 4.59 8.53 -14.26
C SER A 8 4.43 7.02 -14.11
N GLU A 9 4.61 6.49 -12.90
CA GLU A 9 4.43 5.05 -12.63
C GLU A 9 3.03 4.56 -12.98
N SER A 10 1.99 5.35 -12.71
CA SER A 10 0.62 5.01 -13.08
C SER A 10 0.42 4.95 -14.60
N LEU A 11 1.06 5.87 -15.35
CA LEU A 11 1.00 5.88 -16.80
C LEU A 11 1.75 4.68 -17.39
N ASP A 12 2.95 4.39 -16.88
CA ASP A 12 3.77 3.25 -17.29
C ASP A 12 3.02 1.93 -17.06
N ASN A 13 2.34 1.80 -15.91
CA ASN A 13 1.52 0.63 -15.59
C ASN A 13 0.33 0.46 -16.55
N ALA A 14 -0.35 1.56 -16.89
CA ALA A 14 -1.47 1.53 -17.83
C ALA A 14 -1.00 1.17 -19.26
N GLU A 15 0.16 1.69 -19.68
CA GLU A 15 0.76 1.33 -20.96
C GLU A 15 1.16 -0.15 -21.00
N LEU A 16 1.76 -0.67 -19.93
CA LEU A 16 2.11 -2.07 -19.82
C LEU A 16 0.86 -2.97 -19.88
N LEU A 17 -0.19 -2.63 -19.16
CA LEU A 17 -1.46 -3.37 -19.19
C LEU A 17 -2.05 -3.43 -20.61
N LYS A 18 -2.04 -2.30 -21.33
CA LYS A 18 -2.49 -2.24 -22.72
C LYS A 18 -1.66 -3.15 -23.63
N LYS A 19 -0.33 -3.18 -23.46
CA LYS A 19 0.56 -4.08 -24.22
C LYS A 19 0.27 -5.55 -23.92
N LEU A 20 0.01 -5.90 -22.67
CA LEU A 20 -0.36 -7.26 -22.27
C LEU A 20 -1.69 -7.69 -22.90
N HIS A 21 -2.73 -6.86 -22.84
CA HIS A 21 -4.02 -7.15 -23.48
C HIS A 21 -3.87 -7.38 -24.99
N TYR A 22 -3.12 -6.49 -25.67
CA TYR A 22 -2.87 -6.65 -27.10
C TYR A 22 -2.17 -7.98 -27.43
N ALA A 23 -1.17 -8.37 -26.64
CA ALA A 23 -0.46 -9.62 -26.85
C ALA A 23 -1.35 -10.86 -26.59
N ILE A 24 -2.20 -10.81 -25.57
CA ILE A 24 -3.19 -11.86 -25.25
C ILE A 24 -4.16 -12.06 -26.41
N ASP A 25 -4.73 -10.96 -26.92
CA ASP A 25 -5.70 -10.99 -28.02
C ASP A 25 -5.05 -11.47 -29.33
N GLN A 26 -3.88 -10.93 -29.67
CA GLN A 26 -3.17 -11.27 -30.90
C GLN A 26 -2.80 -12.76 -30.97
N HIS A 27 -2.33 -13.33 -29.86
CA HIS A 27 -1.91 -14.74 -29.79
C HIS A 27 -3.04 -15.68 -29.34
N ARG A 28 -4.26 -15.16 -29.16
CA ARG A 28 -5.45 -15.91 -28.71
C ARG A 28 -5.17 -16.75 -27.46
N LEU A 29 -4.46 -16.17 -26.49
CA LEU A 29 -4.12 -16.87 -25.26
C LEU A 29 -5.40 -17.18 -24.47
N PRO A 30 -5.47 -18.35 -23.80
CA PRO A 30 -6.62 -18.73 -22.97
C PRO A 30 -6.58 -18.02 -21.61
N LEU A 31 -6.45 -16.69 -21.63
CA LEU A 31 -6.36 -15.84 -20.45
C LEU A 31 -7.54 -14.87 -20.41
N SER A 32 -8.07 -14.64 -19.22
CA SER A 32 -9.03 -13.56 -19.00
C SER A 32 -8.29 -12.22 -18.93
N SER A 33 -8.71 -11.26 -19.75
CA SER A 33 -8.29 -9.86 -19.61
C SER A 33 -8.83 -9.28 -18.30
N LYS A 34 -8.03 -8.45 -17.61
CA LYS A 34 -8.35 -7.81 -16.31
C LYS A 34 -8.13 -6.30 -16.38
N ASP A 35 -8.92 -5.55 -15.63
CA ASP A 35 -8.83 -4.07 -15.66
C ASP A 35 -7.68 -3.52 -14.79
N ASP A 36 -7.13 -4.32 -13.87
CA ASP A 36 -5.97 -3.97 -13.04
C ASP A 36 -4.71 -4.74 -13.49
N LEU A 37 -3.58 -4.04 -13.51
CA LEU A 37 -2.29 -4.63 -13.92
C LEU A 37 -1.86 -5.78 -13.00
N ASN A 38 -2.04 -5.68 -11.69
CA ASN A 38 -1.64 -6.76 -10.78
C ASN A 38 -2.50 -7.99 -11.02
N ASP A 39 -3.81 -7.81 -11.20
CA ASP A 39 -4.73 -8.91 -11.49
C ASP A 39 -4.40 -9.58 -12.82
N GLN A 40 -4.06 -8.78 -13.84
CA GLN A 40 -3.63 -9.32 -15.14
C GLN A 40 -2.34 -10.12 -15.02
N VAL A 41 -1.36 -9.62 -14.25
CA VAL A 41 -0.09 -10.31 -14.00
C VAL A 41 -0.30 -11.60 -13.22
N ILE A 42 -1.23 -11.65 -12.25
CA ILE A 42 -1.59 -12.88 -11.53
C ILE A 42 -2.15 -13.93 -12.49
N GLU A 43 -3.00 -13.53 -13.44
CA GLU A 43 -3.57 -14.46 -14.43
C GLU A 43 -2.48 -15.00 -15.39
N ILE A 44 -1.57 -14.12 -15.83
CA ILE A 44 -0.41 -14.52 -16.65
C ILE A 44 0.52 -15.45 -15.85
N GLU A 45 0.81 -15.14 -14.59
CA GLU A 45 1.64 -15.97 -13.72
C GLU A 45 1.07 -17.39 -13.59
N LYS A 46 -0.24 -17.49 -13.37
CA LYS A 46 -0.96 -18.76 -13.29
C LYS A 46 -0.84 -19.56 -14.59
N TYR A 47 -0.89 -18.90 -15.75
CA TYR A 47 -0.67 -19.55 -17.05
C TYR A 47 0.76 -20.02 -17.27
N LEU A 48 1.74 -19.31 -16.72
CA LEU A 48 3.15 -19.74 -16.71
C LEU A 48 3.41 -20.87 -15.69
N GLY A 49 2.45 -21.20 -14.83
CA GLY A 49 2.59 -22.22 -13.78
C GLY A 49 3.39 -21.75 -12.57
N GLU A 50 3.53 -20.44 -12.38
CA GLU A 50 4.26 -19.82 -11.26
C GLU A 50 3.27 -19.31 -10.18
N ASN A 51 3.78 -18.91 -9.00
CA ASN A 51 2.95 -18.37 -7.90
C ASN A 51 3.66 -17.33 -7.01
N GLU A 52 4.86 -16.90 -7.40
CA GLU A 52 5.74 -16.08 -6.58
C GLU A 52 5.22 -14.64 -6.45
N PHE A 53 4.77 -14.06 -7.56
CA PHE A 53 4.15 -12.73 -7.61
C PHE A 53 2.88 -12.69 -6.80
N ARG A 54 1.98 -13.67 -6.96
CA ARG A 54 0.77 -13.74 -6.12
C ARG A 54 1.11 -13.78 -4.63
N SER A 55 2.05 -14.63 -4.21
CA SER A 55 2.50 -14.70 -2.82
C SER A 55 3.04 -13.36 -2.31
N LEU A 56 3.84 -12.69 -3.15
CA LEU A 56 4.44 -11.40 -2.83
C LEU A 56 3.39 -10.27 -2.76
N TYR A 57 2.44 -10.25 -3.68
CA TYR A 57 1.32 -9.32 -3.73
C TYR A 57 0.44 -9.43 -2.49
N GLU A 58 0.11 -10.65 -2.05
CA GLU A 58 -0.65 -10.90 -0.82
C GLU A 58 0.11 -10.40 0.43
N LYS A 59 1.42 -10.68 0.53
CA LYS A 59 2.27 -10.15 1.62
C LYS A 59 2.31 -8.62 1.62
N ARG A 60 2.45 -7.99 0.44
CA ARG A 60 2.45 -6.53 0.30
C ARG A 60 1.13 -5.94 0.79
N LYS A 61 0.00 -6.53 0.40
CA LYS A 61 -1.34 -6.11 0.80
C LYS A 61 -1.52 -6.19 2.32
N LEU A 62 -1.07 -7.28 2.94
CA LEU A 62 -1.09 -7.44 4.40
C LEU A 62 -0.22 -6.41 5.10
N ALA A 63 1.00 -6.17 4.62
CA ALA A 63 1.89 -5.15 5.18
C ALA A 63 1.27 -3.75 5.08
N ASN A 64 0.65 -3.40 3.94
CA ASN A 64 -0.05 -2.13 3.75
C ASN A 64 -1.26 -1.96 4.69
N LEU A 65 -2.04 -3.02 4.90
CA LEU A 65 -3.14 -3.00 5.86
C LEU A 65 -2.60 -2.79 7.29
N GLY A 66 -1.50 -3.47 7.63
CA GLY A 66 -0.85 -3.34 8.92
C GLY A 66 -0.30 -1.94 9.18
N THR A 67 0.34 -1.30 8.19
CA THR A 67 0.81 0.10 8.32
C THR A 67 -0.36 1.05 8.49
N GLY A 68 -1.46 0.84 7.76
CA GLY A 68 -2.70 1.61 7.92
C GLY A 68 -3.31 1.45 9.33
N LEU A 69 -3.39 0.21 9.83
CA LEU A 69 -3.90 -0.09 11.17
C LEU A 69 -3.05 0.56 12.27
N LEU A 70 -1.72 0.48 12.17
CA LEU A 70 -0.84 1.17 13.09
C LEU A 70 -0.93 2.69 12.94
N ALA A 71 -1.30 3.26 11.81
CA ALA A 71 -1.49 4.70 11.69
C ALA A 71 -2.79 5.20 12.35
N LEU A 72 -3.77 4.32 12.60
CA LEU A 72 -5.11 4.72 13.09
C LEU A 72 -5.10 5.49 14.42
N PRO A 73 -4.36 5.10 15.47
CA PRO A 73 -4.37 5.86 16.72
C PRO A 73 -3.93 7.31 16.53
N VAL A 74 -2.92 7.54 15.68
CA VAL A 74 -2.45 8.87 15.33
C VAL A 74 -3.51 9.63 14.53
N LEU A 75 -4.17 8.98 13.57
CA LEU A 75 -5.25 9.58 12.80
C LEU A 75 -6.43 9.98 13.69
N ILE A 76 -6.88 9.10 14.60
CA ILE A 76 -7.96 9.38 15.55
C ILE A 76 -7.61 10.60 16.41
N TYR A 77 -6.37 10.67 16.90
CA TYR A 77 -5.89 11.82 17.66
C TYR A 77 -5.90 13.11 16.82
N CYS A 78 -5.45 13.06 15.57
CA CYS A 78 -5.51 14.20 14.66
C CYS A 78 -6.96 14.65 14.40
N LEU A 79 -7.89 13.72 14.20
CA LEU A 79 -9.32 14.01 14.04
C LEU A 79 -9.92 14.63 15.30
N PHE A 80 -9.55 14.13 16.48
CA PHE A 80 -9.96 14.71 17.76
C PHE A 80 -9.47 16.15 17.90
N LEU A 81 -8.19 16.41 17.63
CA LEU A 81 -7.62 17.77 17.68
C LEU A 81 -8.26 18.72 16.67
N PHE A 82 -8.60 18.22 15.49
CA PHE A 82 -9.30 19.02 14.49
C PHE A 82 -10.75 19.30 14.93
N GLY A 83 -11.46 18.29 15.40
CA GLY A 83 -12.84 18.40 15.87
C GLY A 83 -12.98 19.30 17.09
N SER A 84 -12.03 19.26 18.03
CA SER A 84 -12.05 20.10 19.23
C SER A 84 -12.02 21.60 18.90
N ARG A 85 -11.41 22.00 17.78
CA ARG A 85 -11.44 23.40 17.32
C ARG A 85 -12.83 23.88 16.93
N TYR A 86 -13.69 22.99 16.44
CA TYR A 86 -15.04 23.32 16.01
C TYR A 86 -16.11 22.93 17.05
N ALA A 87 -15.75 22.14 18.07
CA ALA A 87 -16.67 21.65 19.08
C ALA A 87 -17.45 22.75 19.80
N ASN A 88 -16.78 23.89 20.08
CA ASN A 88 -17.40 25.06 20.69
C ASN A 88 -18.55 25.64 19.84
N ASN A 89 -18.46 25.53 18.50
CA ASN A 89 -19.52 26.00 17.59
C ASN A 89 -20.78 25.09 17.63
N PHE A 90 -20.65 23.87 18.14
CA PHE A 90 -21.73 22.90 18.30
C PHE A 90 -22.19 22.78 19.76
N GLY A 91 -21.71 23.65 20.67
CA GLY A 91 -22.07 23.63 22.09
C GLY A 91 -21.38 22.53 22.92
N PHE A 92 -20.40 21.83 22.34
CA PHE A 92 -19.58 20.85 23.07
C PHE A 92 -18.33 21.53 23.62
N ASN A 93 -18.17 21.53 24.94
CA ASN A 93 -17.01 22.13 25.61
C ASN A 93 -15.92 21.07 25.77
N ILE A 94 -15.06 20.92 24.76
CA ILE A 94 -13.95 19.97 24.79
C ILE A 94 -12.70 20.67 25.34
N ASP A 95 -12.27 20.27 26.53
CA ASP A 95 -10.98 20.71 27.08
C ASP A 95 -9.82 19.92 26.44
N ALA A 96 -9.48 20.31 25.22
CA ALA A 96 -8.37 19.72 24.48
C ALA A 96 -7.01 19.91 25.20
N ALA A 97 -6.87 20.95 26.02
CA ALA A 97 -5.64 21.21 26.76
C ALA A 97 -5.45 20.17 27.88
N ALA A 98 -6.50 19.86 28.64
CA ALA A 98 -6.46 18.81 29.65
C ALA A 98 -6.21 17.42 29.05
N VAL A 99 -6.87 17.09 27.93
CA VAL A 99 -6.66 15.81 27.22
C VAL A 99 -5.21 15.69 26.73
N ASN A 100 -4.66 16.75 26.12
CA ASN A 100 -3.27 16.75 25.65
C ASN A 100 -2.27 16.61 26.81
N HIS A 101 -2.53 17.28 27.93
CA HIS A 101 -1.68 17.19 29.11
C HIS A 101 -1.68 15.76 29.68
N SER A 102 -2.86 15.15 29.82
CA SER A 102 -2.99 13.76 30.29
C SER A 102 -2.33 12.77 29.34
N LEU A 103 -2.46 12.95 28.03
CA LEU A 103 -1.80 12.11 27.02
C LEU A 103 -0.28 12.25 27.09
N LEU A 104 0.25 13.46 27.24
CA LEU A 104 1.69 13.70 27.36
C LEU A 104 2.27 13.01 28.60
N ILE A 105 1.59 13.13 29.74
CA ILE A 105 2.00 12.42 30.97
C ILE A 105 1.98 10.91 30.74
N GLY A 106 0.94 10.38 30.09
CA GLY A 106 0.85 8.96 29.74
C GLY A 106 2.00 8.51 28.84
N VAL A 107 2.35 9.29 27.81
CA VAL A 107 3.48 9.03 26.92
C VAL A 107 4.81 9.00 27.67
N ILE A 108 5.04 9.94 28.59
CA ILE A 108 6.25 9.99 29.41
C ILE A 108 6.31 8.78 30.35
N HIS A 109 5.20 8.46 31.01
CA HIS A 109 5.11 7.33 31.94
C HIS A 109 5.34 5.99 31.24
N TYR A 110 4.80 5.82 30.02
CA TYR A 110 4.93 4.61 29.21
C TYR A 110 5.90 4.76 28.04
N LEU A 111 6.98 5.54 28.21
CA LEU A 111 7.93 5.87 27.13
C LEU A 111 8.46 4.62 26.40
N TRP A 112 8.70 3.53 27.13
CA TRP A 112 9.15 2.26 26.56
C TRP A 112 8.15 1.65 25.56
N ILE A 113 6.83 1.73 25.85
CA ILE A 113 5.77 1.27 24.94
C ILE A 113 5.80 2.08 23.66
N VAL A 114 5.96 3.40 23.79
CA VAL A 114 6.00 4.34 22.66
C VAL A 114 7.21 4.04 21.77
N ILE A 115 8.37 3.73 22.36
CA ILE A 115 9.57 3.33 21.61
C ILE A 115 9.33 2.02 20.85
N ILE A 116 8.80 0.98 21.51
CA ILE A 116 8.51 -0.30 20.86
C ILE A 116 7.54 -0.09 19.70
N TYR A 117 6.47 0.67 19.93
CA TYR A 117 5.50 1.00 18.91
C TYR A 117 6.14 1.73 17.72
N ALA A 118 7.00 2.72 17.96
CA ALA A 118 7.70 3.44 16.90
C ALA A 118 8.61 2.50 16.08
N LEU A 119 9.33 1.59 16.74
CA LEU A 119 10.18 0.60 16.06
C LEU A 119 9.34 -0.37 15.21
N LEU A 120 8.21 -0.85 15.73
CA LEU A 120 7.29 -1.70 14.98
C LEU A 120 6.72 -0.97 13.76
N PHE A 121 6.33 0.29 13.93
CA PHE A 121 5.81 1.12 12.85
C PHE A 121 6.86 1.33 11.75
N ILE A 122 8.06 1.76 12.10
CA ILE A 122 9.16 1.97 11.15
C ILE A 122 9.54 0.66 10.46
N GLY A 123 9.66 -0.44 11.22
CA GLY A 123 9.98 -1.75 10.68
C GLY A 123 8.95 -2.23 9.66
N LEU A 124 7.66 -2.05 9.95
CA LEU A 124 6.59 -2.43 9.03
C LEU A 124 6.55 -1.56 7.77
N VAL A 125 6.79 -0.26 7.89
CA VAL A 125 6.90 0.65 6.73
C VAL A 125 8.09 0.27 5.85
N ALA A 126 9.25 -0.01 6.44
CA ALA A 126 10.43 -0.46 5.70
C ALA A 126 10.19 -1.82 5.01
N TYR A 127 9.53 -2.75 5.70
CA TYR A 127 9.14 -4.04 5.13
C TYR A 127 8.18 -3.88 3.96
N PHE A 128 7.16 -3.03 4.09
CA PHE A 128 6.24 -2.70 3.00
C PHE A 128 6.98 -2.12 1.79
N TYR A 129 7.90 -1.18 2.00
CA TYR A 129 8.67 -0.57 0.91
C TYR A 129 9.53 -1.61 0.17
N LYS A 130 10.16 -2.52 0.91
CA LYS A 130 10.91 -3.65 0.34
C LYS A 130 10.01 -4.54 -0.52
N LEU A 131 8.83 -4.92 -0.01
CA LEU A 131 7.87 -5.73 -0.75
C LEU A 131 7.36 -5.01 -2.01
N ASN A 132 7.11 -3.71 -1.92
CA ASN A 132 6.64 -2.93 -3.07
C ASN A 132 7.66 -2.91 -4.20
N LYS A 133 8.95 -2.71 -3.87
CA LYS A 133 10.04 -2.78 -4.85
C LYS A 133 10.09 -4.16 -5.53
N GLN A 134 10.09 -5.24 -4.73
CA GLN A 134 10.12 -6.61 -5.26
C GLN A 134 8.90 -6.91 -6.14
N THR A 135 7.72 -6.39 -5.79
CA THR A 135 6.48 -6.61 -6.54
C THR A 135 6.57 -5.94 -7.91
N ASN A 136 7.04 -4.69 -7.95
CA ASN A 136 7.21 -3.94 -9.20
C ASN A 136 8.23 -4.62 -10.13
N GLU A 137 9.39 -5.04 -9.61
CA GLU A 137 10.40 -5.77 -10.38
C GLU A 137 9.83 -7.08 -10.97
N LYS A 138 8.99 -7.79 -10.20
CA LYS A 138 8.40 -9.06 -10.63
C LYS A 138 7.32 -8.89 -11.70
N ILE A 139 6.56 -7.78 -11.69
CA ILE A 139 5.62 -7.43 -12.77
C ILE A 139 6.34 -7.40 -14.12
N TYR A 140 7.44 -6.64 -14.20
CA TYR A 140 8.22 -6.55 -15.44
C TYR A 140 8.84 -7.88 -15.83
N SER A 141 9.31 -8.67 -14.86
CA SER A 141 9.86 -10.01 -15.12
C SER A 141 8.83 -10.95 -15.75
N ILE A 142 7.60 -11.01 -15.21
CA ILE A 142 6.52 -11.86 -15.72
C ILE A 142 6.06 -11.39 -17.11
N ALA A 143 5.88 -10.08 -17.29
CA ALA A 143 5.52 -9.52 -18.59
C ALA A 143 6.57 -9.86 -19.66
N ASN A 144 7.87 -9.71 -19.33
CA ASN A 144 8.95 -10.04 -20.26
C ASN A 144 9.01 -11.54 -20.57
N LYS A 145 8.82 -12.42 -19.57
CA LYS A 145 8.72 -13.87 -19.79
C LYS A 145 7.61 -14.22 -20.77
N LEU A 146 6.45 -13.57 -20.64
CA LEU A 146 5.34 -13.76 -21.57
C LEU A 146 5.74 -13.33 -22.98
N PHE A 147 6.25 -12.11 -23.17
CA PHE A 147 6.64 -11.62 -24.49
C PHE A 147 7.72 -12.49 -25.16
N ILE A 148 8.70 -12.99 -24.40
CA ILE A 148 9.72 -13.91 -24.91
C ILE A 148 9.11 -15.24 -25.37
N ARG A 149 8.06 -15.73 -24.70
CA ARG A 149 7.39 -16.99 -25.06
C ARG A 149 6.50 -16.86 -26.31
N LEU A 150 6.09 -15.63 -26.64
CA LEU A 150 5.22 -15.33 -27.78
C LEU A 150 5.99 -15.00 -29.06
N ASN A 151 7.25 -14.58 -28.94
CA ASN A 151 8.19 -14.43 -30.07
C ASN A 151 8.86 -15.76 -30.41
#